data_AF-A0A0Q5CXM0-F1
#
_entry.id   AF-A0A0Q5CXM0-F1
#
_cell.length_a   1.000
_cell.length_b   1.000
_cell.length_c   1.000
_cell.angle_alpha   90.00
_cell.angle_beta   90.00
_cell.angle_gamma   90.00
#
_symmetry.space_group_name_H-M   'P 1'
#
loop_
_entity.id
_entity.type
_entity.pdbx_description
1 polymer ?
#
loop_
_entity_poly.entity_id
_entity_poly.type
_entity_poly.pdbx_seq_one_letter_code
_entity_poly.pdbx_strand_id
1 'polypeptide(L)'
;MYAPSAWDGVRLLLLSPLLEETVVRAGLQEWLMRRSSAAVWPALASAAAFSLLHLGSGWQAALAVLAPGLVLAMLYARTRSWRWCALAHSGMNAFAISVCSF
;
A
#
# COMPACT_ATOMS: atom_id res chain seq x y z
N MET A 1 22.26 -11.84 -13.14
CA MET A 1 20.98 -11.20 -13.46
C MET A 1 19.87 -12.20 -13.19
N TYR A 2 19.01 -11.95 -12.21
CA TYR A 2 17.82 -12.75 -11.97
C TYR A 2 16.73 -12.23 -12.90
N ALA A 3 16.33 -13.01 -13.90
CA ALA A 3 15.19 -12.65 -14.73
C ALA A 3 13.92 -12.76 -13.86
N PRO A 4 13.05 -11.74 -13.82
CA PRO A 4 11.82 -11.81 -13.06
C PRO A 4 11.00 -13.02 -13.53
N SER A 5 10.68 -13.91 -12.60
CA SER A 5 9.86 -15.07 -12.90
C SER A 5 8.38 -14.68 -12.91
N ALA A 6 7.53 -15.52 -13.52
CA ALA A 6 6.08 -15.35 -13.43
C ALA A 6 5.59 -15.33 -11.96
N TRP A 7 6.32 -16.02 -11.07
CA TRP A 7 6.05 -16.03 -9.64
C TRP A 7 6.27 -14.67 -8.98
N ASP A 8 7.32 -13.93 -9.37
CA ASP A 8 7.55 -12.58 -8.87
C ASP A 8 6.42 -11.64 -9.29
N GLY A 9 5.91 -11.80 -10.50
CA GLY A 9 4.71 -11.09 -10.97
C GLY A 9 3.49 -11.37 -10.09
N VAL A 10 3.17 -12.65 -9.85
CA VAL A 10 2.05 -13.03 -8.96
C VAL A 10 2.24 -12.48 -7.55
N ARG A 11 3.45 -12.57 -7.02
CA ARG A 11 3.76 -12.08 -5.68
C ARG A 11 3.58 -10.57 -5.58
N LEU A 12 4.20 -9.79 -6.47
CA LEU A 12 4.25 -8.32 -6.40
C LEU A 12 2.97 -7.65 -6.88
N LEU A 13 2.25 -8.25 -7.83
CA LEU A 13 1.05 -7.66 -8.41
C LEU A 13 -0.24 -8.14 -7.72
N LEU A 14 -0.24 -9.30 -7.06
CA LEU A 14 -1.44 -9.85 -6.44
C LEU A 14 -1.27 -10.11 -4.95
N LEU A 15 -0.37 -11.01 -4.56
CA LEU A 15 -0.31 -11.49 -3.17
C LEU A 15 0.09 -10.40 -2.19
N SER A 16 1.11 -9.60 -2.51
CA SER A 16 1.59 -8.50 -1.67
C SER A 16 0.50 -7.41 -1.50
N PRO A 17 -0.08 -6.84 -2.59
CA PRO A 17 -1.14 -5.86 -2.45
C PRO A 17 -2.35 -6.37 -1.66
N LEU A 18 -2.77 -7.62 -1.87
CA LEU A 18 -3.90 -8.20 -1.13
C LEU A 18 -3.61 -8.29 0.38
N LEU A 19 -2.44 -8.79 0.76
CA LEU A 19 -2.04 -8.91 2.17
C LEU A 19 -1.86 -7.54 2.83
N GLU A 20 -1.13 -6.65 2.16
CA GLU A 20 -0.82 -5.32 2.68
C GLU A 20 -2.08 -4.49 2.87
N GLU A 21 -2.99 -4.45 1.89
CA GLU A 21 -4.24 -3.71 2.01
C GLU A 21 -5.20 -4.33 3.02
N THR A 22 -5.20 -5.66 3.18
CA THR A 22 -5.99 -6.31 4.23
C THR A 22 -5.50 -5.89 5.61
N VAL A 23 -4.20 -5.95 5.87
CA VAL A 23 -3.62 -5.61 7.18
C VAL A 23 -3.73 -4.12 7.45
N VAL A 24 -3.33 -3.28 6.50
CA VAL A 24 -3.17 -1.84 6.72
C VAL A 24 -4.52 -1.10 6.61
N ARG A 25 -5.38 -1.45 5.64
CA ARG A 25 -6.63 -0.70 5.39
C ARG A 25 -7.78 -1.34 6.15
N ALA A 26 -8.08 -2.60 5.89
CA ALA A 26 -9.17 -3.30 6.57
C ALA A 26 -8.87 -3.60 8.06
N GLY A 27 -7.60 -3.69 8.44
CA GLY A 27 -7.17 -3.84 9.83
C GLY A 27 -6.91 -2.50 10.52
N LEU A 28 -5.71 -1.94 10.32
CA LEU A 28 -5.22 -0.77 11.08
C LEU A 28 -6.06 0.49 10.86
N GLN A 29 -6.26 0.90 9.60
CA GLN A 29 -6.98 2.14 9.30
C GLN A 29 -8.44 2.06 9.74
N GLU A 30 -9.10 0.92 9.49
CA GLU A 30 -10.45 0.63 9.96
C GLU A 30 -10.57 0.79 11.49
N TRP A 31 -9.65 0.17 12.22
CA TRP A 31 -9.60 0.23 13.67
C TRP A 31 -9.41 1.66 14.18
N LEU A 32 -8.54 2.45 13.53
CA LEU A 32 -8.33 3.86 13.86
C LEU A 32 -9.57 4.72 13.56
N MET A 33 -10.23 4.52 12.41
CA MET A 33 -11.43 5.25 12.01
C MET A 33 -12.59 5.02 12.99
N ARG A 34 -12.69 3.83 13.58
CA ARG A 34 -13.72 3.53 14.60
C ARG A 34 -13.46 4.20 15.95
N ARG A 35 -12.23 4.68 16.20
CA ARG A 35 -11.80 5.22 17.50
C ARG A 35 -11.50 6.70 17.48
N SER A 36 -11.39 7.30 16.31
CA SER A 36 -11.07 8.72 16.15
C SER A 36 -12.25 9.46 15.51
N SER A 37 -12.63 10.59 16.10
CA SER A 37 -13.54 11.55 15.49
C SER A 37 -12.83 12.42 14.42
N ALA A 38 -11.50 12.43 14.40
CA ALA A 38 -10.71 13.21 13.46
C ALA A 38 -10.55 12.45 12.13
N ALA A 39 -11.23 12.91 11.08
CA ALA A 39 -11.26 12.24 9.78
C ALA A 39 -9.87 12.03 9.13
N VAL A 40 -8.91 12.92 9.40
CA VAL A 40 -7.60 12.92 8.74
C VAL A 40 -6.59 11.98 9.44
N TRP A 41 -6.70 11.83 10.76
CA TRP A 41 -5.68 11.12 11.54
C TRP A 41 -5.52 9.63 11.17
N PRO A 42 -6.60 8.85 10.99
CA PRO A 42 -6.50 7.45 10.55
C PRO A 42 -5.75 7.28 9.22
N ALA A 43 -5.95 8.20 8.28
CA ALA A 43 -5.30 8.13 6.97
C ALA A 43 -3.80 8.41 7.07
N LEU A 44 -3.40 9.44 7.83
CA LEU A 44 -1.98 9.76 8.05
C LEU A 44 -1.25 8.65 8.78
N ALA A 45 -1.82 8.14 9.86
CA ALA A 45 -1.22 7.05 10.63
C ALA A 45 -1.11 5.75 9.82
N SER A 46 -2.14 5.44 9.01
CA SER A 46 -2.11 4.29 8.09
C SER A 46 -1.02 4.43 7.03
N ALA A 47 -0.90 5.60 6.39
CA ALA A 47 0.14 5.87 5.39
C ALA A 47 1.55 5.82 5.99
N ALA A 48 1.74 6.35 7.20
CA ALA A 48 3.00 6.27 7.92
C ALA A 48 3.38 4.82 8.25
N ALA A 49 2.44 4.03 8.78
CA ALA A 49 2.66 2.62 9.07
C ALA A 49 3.03 1.83 7.80
N PHE A 50 2.32 2.06 6.69
CA PHE A 50 2.62 1.46 5.39
C PHE A 50 4.05 1.78 4.92
N SER A 51 4.45 3.05 5.01
CA SER A 51 5.79 3.50 4.66
C SER A 51 6.88 2.86 5.54
N LEU A 52 6.64 2.75 6.84
CA LEU A 52 7.60 2.11 7.77
C LEU A 52 7.82 0.63 7.49
N LEU A 53 6.79 -0.10 7.03
CA LEU A 53 6.94 -1.52 6.64
C LEU A 53 7.95 -1.71 5.49
N HIS A 54 8.15 -0.67 4.67
CA HIS A 54 9.08 -0.69 3.54
C HIS A 54 10.52 -0.34 3.91
N LEU A 55 10.83 -0.04 5.17
CA LEU A 55 12.22 0.17 5.62
C LEU A 55 13.10 -1.06 5.39
N GLY A 56 12.52 -2.27 5.41
CA GLY A 56 13.23 -3.50 5.05
C GLY A 56 13.72 -3.53 3.60
N SER A 57 13.17 -2.69 2.73
CA SER A 57 13.57 -2.49 1.33
C SER A 57 14.47 -1.25 1.15
N GLY A 58 14.83 -0.56 2.23
CA GLY A 58 15.65 0.66 2.22
C GLY A 58 14.84 1.94 2.50
N TRP A 59 15.50 2.96 3.04
CA TRP A 59 14.84 4.22 3.42
C TRP A 59 14.27 4.98 2.22
N GLN A 60 14.90 4.87 1.05
CA GLN A 60 14.40 5.46 -0.20
C GLN A 60 13.07 4.83 -0.61
N ALA A 61 12.94 3.51 -0.48
CA ALA A 61 11.70 2.79 -0.77
C ALA A 61 10.60 3.23 0.20
N ALA A 62 10.90 3.26 1.49
CA ALA A 62 9.97 3.75 2.51
C ALA A 62 9.46 5.17 2.21
N LEU A 63 10.36 6.08 1.83
CA LEU A 63 10.00 7.45 1.47
C LEU A 63 9.17 7.50 0.17
N ALA A 64 9.56 6.74 -0.86
CA ALA A 64 8.89 6.71 -2.15
C ALA A 64 7.43 6.23 -2.05
N VAL A 65 7.15 5.27 -1.17
CA VAL A 65 5.80 4.71 -1.00
C VAL A 65 4.90 5.54 -0.08
N LEU A 66 5.41 6.58 0.58
CA LEU A 66 4.61 7.40 1.50
C LEU A 66 3.45 8.12 0.78
N ALA A 67 3.74 8.75 -0.36
CA ALA A 67 2.72 9.43 -1.15
C ALA A 67 1.68 8.45 -1.76
N PRO A 68 2.08 7.36 -2.43
CA PRO A 68 1.15 6.28 -2.83
C PRO A 68 0.33 5.74 -1.65
N GLY A 69 0.96 5.50 -0.51
CA GLY A 69 0.32 5.01 0.70
C GLY A 69 -0.78 5.94 1.22
N LEU A 70 -0.54 7.26 1.16
CA LEU A 70 -1.54 8.28 1.50
C LEU A 70 -2.71 8.32 0.51
N VAL A 71 -2.43 8.19 -0.79
CA VAL A 71 -3.48 8.10 -1.82
C VAL A 71 -4.40 6.90 -1.56
N LEU A 72 -3.82 5.73 -1.26
CA LEU A 72 -4.58 4.52 -0.89
C LEU A 72 -5.37 4.72 0.40
N ALA A 73 -4.78 5.36 1.42
CA ALA A 73 -5.48 5.65 2.67
C ALA A 73 -6.67 6.58 2.46
N MET A 74 -6.55 7.60 1.60
CA MET A 74 -7.66 8.48 1.21
C MET A 74 -8.72 7.74 0.40
N LEU A 75 -8.32 6.87 -0.52
CA LEU A 75 -9.22 6.02 -1.28
C LEU A 75 -10.04 5.12 -0.35
N TYR A 76 -9.40 4.52 0.66
CA TYR A 76 -10.09 3.72 1.66
C TYR A 76 -11.04 4.54 2.52
N ALA A 77 -10.64 5.74 2.95
CA ALA A 77 -11.49 6.63 3.74
C ALA A 77 -12.80 6.98 3.01
N ARG A 78 -12.74 7.15 1.68
CA ARG A 78 -13.92 7.44 0.84
C ARG A 78 -14.75 6.23 0.48
N THR A 79 -14.11 5.13 0.10
CA THR A 79 -14.80 3.96 -0.48
C THR A 79 -15.13 2.88 0.54
N ARG A 80 -14.44 2.88 1.68
CA ARG A 80 -14.53 1.85 2.73
C ARG A 80 -14.26 0.43 2.21
N SER A 81 -13.58 0.31 1.08
CA SER A 81 -13.31 -0.95 0.39
C SER A 81 -11.81 -1.13 0.18
N TRP A 82 -11.24 -2.07 0.93
CA TRP A 82 -9.82 -2.44 0.79
C TRP A 82 -9.54 -3.09 -0.57
N ARG A 83 -10.56 -3.66 -1.23
CA ARG A 83 -10.45 -4.27 -2.57
C ARG A 83 -10.10 -3.24 -3.64
N TRP A 84 -10.68 -2.05 -3.56
CA TRP A 84 -10.32 -0.94 -4.46
C TRP A 84 -8.89 -0.46 -4.22
N CYS A 85 -8.46 -0.47 -2.96
CA CYS A 85 -7.08 -0.15 -2.60
C CYS A 85 -6.12 -1.21 -3.15
N ALA A 86 -6.46 -2.50 -3.04
CA ALA A 86 -5.63 -3.58 -3.55
C ALA A 86 -5.47 -3.48 -5.07
N LEU A 87 -6.56 -3.22 -5.80
CA LEU A 87 -6.48 -3.02 -7.25
C LEU A 87 -5.62 -1.80 -7.63
N ALA A 88 -5.81 -0.67 -6.96
CA ALA A 88 -5.01 0.52 -7.21
C ALA A 88 -3.53 0.29 -6.89
N HIS A 89 -3.24 -0.39 -5.79
CA HIS A 89 -1.89 -0.76 -5.37
C HIS A 89 -1.25 -1.72 -6.38
N SER A 90 -1.95 -2.75 -6.85
CA SER A 90 -1.48 -3.60 -7.96
C SER A 90 -1.10 -2.78 -9.20
N GLY A 91 -1.91 -1.78 -9.56
CA GLY A 91 -1.62 -0.85 -10.65
C GLY A 91 -0.37 0.01 -10.41
N MET A 92 -0.18 0.50 -9.18
CA MET A 92 1.03 1.23 -8.78
C MET A 92 2.28 0.34 -8.85
N ASN A 93 2.18 -0.92 -8.41
CA ASN A 93 3.29 -1.88 -8.51
C ASN A 93 3.62 -2.21 -9.96
N ALA A 94 2.61 -2.42 -10.81
CA ALA A 94 2.83 -2.63 -12.24
C ALA A 94 3.54 -1.45 -12.90
N PHE A 95 3.12 -0.22 -12.56
CA PHE A 95 3.79 1.00 -13.02
C PHE A 95 5.24 1.07 -12.52
N ALA A 96 5.48 0.89 -11.22
CA ALA A 96 6.81 0.93 -10.63
C ALA A 96 7.76 -0.10 -11.27
N ILE A 97 7.29 -1.34 -11.46
CA ILE A 97 8.07 -2.38 -12.14
C ILE A 97 8.38 -1.94 -13.57
N SER A 98 7.42 -1.39 -14.31
CA SER A 98 7.63 -0.98 -15.70
C SER A 98 8.68 0.13 -15.87
N VAL A 99 8.84 1.03 -14.89
CA VAL A 99 9.79 2.15 -14.96
C VAL A 99 11.15 1.84 -14.34
N CYS A 100 11.22 0.87 -13.42
CA CYS A 100 12.46 0.52 -12.70
C CYS A 100 13.13 -0.75 -13.24
N SER A 101 12.52 -1.48 -14.18
CA SER A 101 13.07 -2.73 -14.72
C SER A 101 14.05 -2.52 -15.90
N PHE A 102 14.69 -1.34 -15.99
CA PHE A 102 15.67 -1.00 -17.03
C PHE A 102 17.10 -0.97 -16.49
#